data_AF-A0A1S2Z1A3-F1
#
_entry.id   AF-A0A1S2Z1A3-F1
#
_cell.length_a   1.000
_cell.length_b   1.000
_cell.length_c   1.000
_cell.angle_alpha   90.00
_cell.angle_beta   90.00
_cell.angle_gamma   90.00
#
_symmetry.space_group_name_H-M   'P 1'
#
loop_
_entity.id
_entity.type
_entity.pdbx_description
1 polymer ?
#
loop_
_entity_poly.entity_id
_entity_poly.type
_entity_poly.pdbx_seq_one_letter_code
_entity_poly.pdbx_strand_id
1 'polypeptide(L)'
;MTQDQRNKVLMEQLKQSLFSKFQAWNPSSSSIIKSPHVSSFIDNRLPHVFKSFHTPTHPPYSAMIKRAVKELNEEDGSTDEAISEFIRREYEKDLPFAHSTILKVHLMKLCMNRDLVCTKNGRYVLVDCQSEVAVTMLESDNNDGEDFDDEERRRRL
;
A
#
# COMPACT_ATOMS: atom_id res chain seq x y z
N MET A 1 4.42 7.93 -34.18
CA MET A 1 3.25 8.35 -33.38
C MET A 1 3.76 9.03 -32.12
N THR A 2 3.38 10.29 -31.88
CA THR A 2 3.82 11.04 -30.68
C THR A 2 3.12 10.51 -29.42
N GLN A 3 3.70 10.72 -28.24
CA GLN A 3 3.09 10.31 -26.96
C GLN A 3 1.71 10.97 -26.76
N ASP A 4 1.57 12.21 -27.20
CA ASP A 4 0.31 12.94 -27.17
C ASP A 4 -0.78 12.25 -28.02
N GLN A 5 -0.42 11.84 -29.24
CA GLN A 5 -1.34 11.08 -30.10
C GLN A 5 -1.73 9.73 -29.48
N ARG A 6 -0.80 9.05 -28.80
CA ARG A 6 -1.10 7.81 -28.05
C ARG A 6 -2.09 8.05 -26.93
N ASN A 7 -1.86 9.08 -26.11
CA ASN A 7 -2.73 9.43 -25.00
C ASN A 7 -4.14 9.74 -25.49
N LYS A 8 -4.27 10.48 -26.60
CA LYS A 8 -5.56 10.77 -27.21
C LYS A 8 -6.32 9.50 -27.62
N VAL A 9 -5.64 8.56 -28.29
CA VAL A 9 -6.24 7.27 -28.69
C VAL A 9 -6.67 6.46 -27.46
N LEU A 10 -5.83 6.40 -26.42
CA LEU A 10 -6.14 5.70 -25.17
C LEU A 10 -7.34 6.31 -24.45
N MET A 11 -7.44 7.63 -24.40
CA MET A 11 -8.57 8.33 -23.77
C MET A 11 -9.89 8.05 -24.49
N GLU A 12 -9.86 8.03 -25.83
CA GLU A 12 -11.04 7.64 -26.60
C GLU A 12 -11.42 6.18 -26.35
N GLN A 13 -10.46 5.26 -26.34
CA GLN A 13 -10.74 3.86 -26.02
C GLN A 13 -11.32 3.69 -24.61
N LEU A 14 -10.79 4.41 -23.62
CA LEU A 14 -11.30 4.42 -22.26
C LEU A 14 -12.76 4.92 -22.21
N LYS A 15 -13.05 6.04 -22.88
CA LYS A 15 -14.41 6.60 -22.99
C LYS A 15 -15.38 5.57 -23.59
N GLN A 16 -15.01 4.95 -24.72
CA GLN A 16 -15.86 3.96 -25.37
C GLN A 16 -16.07 2.72 -24.49
N SER A 17 -15.02 2.27 -23.79
CA SER A 17 -15.13 1.14 -22.86
C SER A 17 -16.05 1.44 -21.68
N LEU A 18 -16.01 2.67 -21.14
CA LEU A 18 -16.92 3.10 -20.07
C LEU A 18 -18.37 3.10 -20.55
N PHE A 19 -18.63 3.66 -21.73
CA PHE A 19 -19.96 3.64 -22.33
C PHE A 19 -20.48 2.25 -22.60
N SER A 20 -19.64 1.38 -23.18
CA SER A 20 -20.00 -0.02 -23.43
C SER A 20 -20.33 -0.75 -22.12
N LYS A 21 -19.49 -0.61 -21.09
CA LYS A 21 -19.69 -1.28 -19.80
C LYS A 21 -20.93 -0.77 -19.07
N PHE A 22 -21.20 0.53 -19.12
CA PHE A 22 -22.41 1.10 -18.53
C PHE A 22 -23.66 0.65 -19.29
N GLN A 23 -23.63 0.63 -20.63
CA GLN A 23 -24.74 0.13 -21.44
C GLN A 23 -25.05 -1.34 -21.13
N ALA A 24 -24.02 -2.16 -20.90
CA ALA A 24 -24.20 -3.55 -20.49
C ALA A 24 -24.80 -3.68 -19.08
N TRP A 25 -24.41 -2.80 -18.14
CA TRP A 25 -24.94 -2.80 -16.77
C TRP A 25 -26.37 -2.29 -16.67
N ASN A 26 -26.74 -1.28 -17.48
CA ASN A 26 -28.09 -0.73 -17.53
C ASN A 26 -28.46 -0.34 -18.98
N PRO A 27 -29.10 -1.27 -19.74
CA PRO A 27 -29.49 -1.02 -21.13
C PRO A 27 -30.49 0.14 -21.27
N SER A 28 -31.36 0.34 -20.27
CA SER A 28 -32.36 1.40 -20.24
C SER A 28 -31.74 2.79 -20.08
N SER A 29 -30.52 2.88 -19.54
CA SER A 29 -29.78 4.15 -19.41
C SER A 29 -29.00 4.55 -20.67
N SER A 30 -29.02 3.73 -21.73
CA SER A 30 -28.29 4.00 -22.99
C SER A 30 -28.59 5.39 -23.58
N SER A 31 -29.83 5.87 -23.50
CA SER A 31 -30.22 7.21 -23.98
C SER A 31 -29.67 8.35 -23.12
N ILE A 32 -29.56 8.14 -21.80
CA ILE A 32 -29.06 9.14 -20.85
C ILE A 32 -27.55 9.34 -21.05
N ILE A 33 -26.81 8.26 -21.23
CA ILE A 33 -25.35 8.29 -21.37
C ILE A 33 -24.93 8.92 -22.70
N LYS A 34 -25.68 8.63 -23.77
CA LYS A 34 -25.48 9.19 -25.11
C LYS A 34 -26.03 10.61 -25.25
N SER A 35 -26.67 11.15 -24.21
CA SER A 35 -27.10 12.53 -24.17
C SER A 35 -25.91 13.48 -24.33
N PRO A 36 -26.01 14.55 -25.14
CA PRO A 36 -24.96 15.54 -25.31
C PRO A 36 -24.43 16.13 -23.99
N HIS A 37 -25.29 16.24 -22.97
CA HIS A 37 -24.93 16.75 -21.65
C HIS A 37 -24.00 15.78 -20.89
N VAL A 38 -24.27 14.48 -20.95
CA VAL A 38 -23.46 13.47 -20.24
C VAL A 38 -22.16 13.21 -20.97
N SER A 39 -22.19 13.14 -22.32
CA SER A 39 -20.96 13.01 -23.10
C SER A 39 -20.02 14.18 -22.86
N SER A 40 -20.52 15.42 -22.92
CA SER A 40 -19.67 16.60 -22.72
C SER A 40 -19.12 16.68 -21.29
N PHE A 41 -19.89 16.27 -20.27
CA PHE A 41 -19.37 16.14 -18.91
C PHE A 41 -18.22 15.13 -18.83
N ILE A 42 -18.37 13.96 -19.43
CA ILE A 42 -17.33 12.92 -19.47
C ILE A 42 -16.09 13.41 -20.22
N ASP A 43 -16.28 14.05 -21.37
CA ASP A 43 -15.19 14.61 -22.19
C ASP A 43 -14.39 15.68 -21.45
N ASN A 44 -15.07 16.51 -20.66
CA ASN A 44 -14.39 17.50 -19.82
C ASN A 44 -13.70 16.85 -18.62
N ARG A 45 -14.30 15.85 -17.98
CA ARG A 45 -13.79 15.27 -16.74
C ARG A 45 -12.66 14.27 -16.95
N LEU A 46 -12.72 13.46 -17.99
CA LEU A 46 -11.76 12.41 -18.29
C LEU A 46 -10.30 12.93 -18.33
N PRO A 47 -9.96 14.00 -19.08
CA PRO A 47 -8.60 14.55 -19.10
C PRO A 47 -8.13 15.10 -17.75
N HIS A 48 -9.05 15.55 -16.89
CA HIS A 48 -8.70 16.06 -15.57
C HIS A 48 -8.36 14.93 -14.59
N VAL A 49 -9.00 13.77 -14.74
CA VAL A 49 -8.73 12.57 -13.93
C VAL A 49 -7.50 11.83 -14.45
N PHE A 50 -7.32 11.75 -15.76
CA PHE A 50 -6.23 11.04 -16.43
C PHE A 50 -5.37 12.02 -17.23
N LYS A 51 -4.57 12.81 -16.52
CA LYS A 51 -3.74 13.88 -17.13
C LYS A 51 -2.63 13.32 -18.03
N SER A 52 -2.07 12.16 -17.68
CA SER A 52 -1.04 11.52 -18.50
C SER A 52 -0.90 10.04 -18.16
N PHE A 53 -0.62 9.23 -19.19
CA PHE A 53 -0.28 7.81 -19.08
C PHE A 53 1.23 7.58 -19.23
N HIS A 54 2.06 8.58 -18.87
CA HIS A 54 3.50 8.40 -18.95
C HIS A 54 3.96 7.42 -17.87
N THR A 55 5.01 6.68 -18.20
CA THR A 55 5.72 5.90 -17.19
C THR A 55 6.27 6.87 -16.15
N PRO A 56 5.96 6.67 -14.85
CA PRO A 56 6.47 7.53 -13.80
C PRO A 56 8.00 7.60 -13.88
N THR A 57 8.56 8.80 -13.77
CA THR A 57 10.02 9.01 -13.79
C THR A 57 10.65 8.62 -12.45
N HIS A 58 9.83 8.45 -11.40
CA HIS A 58 10.31 8.02 -10.10
C HIS A 58 10.61 6.51 -10.08
N PRO A 59 11.57 6.06 -9.26
CA PRO A 59 11.84 4.64 -9.10
C PRO A 59 10.64 3.92 -8.45
N PRO A 60 10.62 2.58 -8.42
CA PRO A 60 9.56 1.81 -7.77
C PRO A 60 9.37 2.25 -6.31
N TYR A 61 8.12 2.18 -5.80
CA TYR A 61 7.81 2.54 -4.42
C TYR A 61 8.67 1.80 -3.40
N SER A 62 9.01 0.54 -3.65
CA SER A 62 9.93 -0.21 -2.80
C SER A 62 11.29 0.47 -2.64
N ALA A 63 11.88 0.94 -3.73
CA ALA A 63 13.16 1.65 -3.71
C ALA A 63 13.03 3.02 -3.03
N MET A 64 11.95 3.76 -3.31
CA MET A 64 11.67 5.06 -2.66
C MET A 64 11.51 4.92 -1.15
N ILE A 65 10.77 3.91 -0.68
CA ILE A 65 10.56 3.63 0.74
C ILE A 65 11.87 3.21 1.41
N LYS A 66 12.64 2.29 0.82
CA LYS A 66 13.94 1.86 1.37
C LYS A 66 14.90 3.04 1.47
N ARG A 67 14.94 3.91 0.46
CA ARG A 67 15.73 5.14 0.47
C ARG A 67 15.25 6.09 1.58
N ALA A 68 13.95 6.31 1.69
CA ALA A 68 13.36 7.19 2.70
C ALA A 68 13.73 6.74 4.12
N VAL A 69 13.51 5.47 4.47
CA VAL A 69 13.85 4.93 5.80
C VAL A 69 15.35 5.06 6.08
N LYS A 70 16.20 4.79 5.08
CA LYS A 70 17.66 4.90 5.22
C LYS A 70 18.14 6.35 5.40
N GLU A 71 17.57 7.31 4.68
CA GLU A 71 17.97 8.72 4.75
C GLU A 71 17.36 9.45 5.96
N LEU A 72 16.15 9.06 6.39
CA LEU A 72 15.54 9.58 7.61
C LEU A 72 16.31 9.11 8.86
N ASN A 73 16.85 7.89 8.83
CA ASN A 73 17.74 7.33 9.86
C ASN A 73 17.23 7.58 11.30
N GLU A 74 15.92 7.43 11.50
CA GLU A 74 15.25 7.59 12.79
C GLU A 74 15.52 6.36 13.67
N GLU A 75 15.89 6.56 14.94
CA GLU A 75 16.32 5.50 15.87
C GLU A 75 15.26 4.40 16.05
N ASP A 76 13.98 4.77 16.16
CA ASP A 76 12.85 3.84 16.29
C ASP A 76 12.19 3.47 14.94
N GLY A 77 12.82 3.85 13.83
CA GLY A 77 12.24 3.77 12.49
C GLY A 77 11.30 4.92 12.14
N SER A 78 10.94 4.99 10.87
CA SER A 78 10.19 6.11 10.29
C SER A 78 8.69 5.85 10.29
N THR A 79 7.88 6.89 10.53
CA THR A 79 6.41 6.80 10.39
C THR A 79 5.99 6.82 8.91
N ASP A 80 4.76 6.38 8.62
CA ASP A 80 4.16 6.47 7.28
C ASP A 80 4.18 7.92 6.77
N GLU A 81 3.86 8.88 7.64
CA GLU A 81 3.85 10.31 7.34
C GLU A 81 5.24 10.82 6.99
N ALA A 82 6.27 10.46 7.76
CA ALA A 82 7.64 10.88 7.50
C ALA A 82 8.16 10.34 6.15
N ILE A 83 7.84 9.07 5.84
CA ILE A 83 8.17 8.44 4.56
C ILE A 83 7.41 9.13 3.41
N SER A 84 6.11 9.38 3.58
CA SER A 84 5.29 10.07 2.59
C SER A 84 5.83 11.48 2.28
N GLU A 85 6.22 12.21 3.31
CA GLU A 85 6.80 13.56 3.17
C GLU A 85 8.18 13.55 2.52
N PHE A 86 9.00 12.54 2.80
CA PHE A 86 10.27 12.34 2.09
C PHE A 86 10.03 12.08 0.59
N ILE A 87 9.14 11.16 0.24
CA ILE A 87 8.86 10.81 -1.15
C ILE A 87 8.25 11.99 -1.90
N ARG A 88 7.36 12.75 -1.25
CA ARG A 88 6.76 13.95 -1.84
C ARG A 88 7.81 15.01 -2.15
N ARG A 89 8.77 15.26 -1.26
CA ARG A 89 9.84 16.24 -1.49
C ARG A 89 10.79 15.85 -2.62
N GLU A 90 11.14 14.58 -2.73
CA GLU A 90 12.12 14.10 -3.72
C GLU A 90 11.49 13.85 -5.11
N TYR A 91 10.21 13.44 -5.16
CA TYR A 91 9.55 12.94 -6.38
C TYR A 91 8.23 13.67 -6.72
N GLU A 92 8.02 14.88 -6.22
CA GLU A 92 6.75 15.64 -6.31
C GLU A 92 6.13 15.67 -7.71
N LYS A 93 6.97 15.87 -8.74
CA LYS A 93 6.51 16.14 -10.12
C LYS A 93 5.74 15.00 -10.77
N ASP A 94 6.02 13.75 -10.37
CA ASP A 94 5.48 12.55 -11.01
C ASP A 94 4.72 11.64 -10.05
N LEU A 95 4.38 12.15 -8.85
CA LEU A 95 3.73 11.33 -7.84
C LEU A 95 2.24 11.16 -8.16
N PRO A 96 1.71 9.92 -8.10
CA PRO A 96 0.29 9.68 -8.35
C PRO A 96 -0.59 10.45 -7.35
N PHE A 97 -1.78 10.89 -7.79
CA PHE A 97 -2.75 11.58 -6.92
C PHE A 97 -3.08 10.78 -5.64
N ALA A 98 -3.17 9.46 -5.75
CA ALA A 98 -3.44 8.55 -4.63
C ALA A 98 -2.16 8.08 -3.91
N HIS A 99 -1.11 8.90 -3.89
CA HIS A 99 0.21 8.53 -3.34
C HIS A 99 0.12 7.86 -1.97
N SER A 100 -0.61 8.46 -1.02
CA SER A 100 -0.69 7.96 0.36
C SER A 100 -1.33 6.56 0.44
N THR A 101 -2.32 6.28 -0.41
CA THR A 101 -2.94 4.94 -0.45
C THR A 101 -2.00 3.92 -1.07
N ILE A 102 -1.33 4.30 -2.16
CA ILE A 102 -0.34 3.46 -2.83
C ILE A 102 0.83 3.14 -1.88
N LEU A 103 1.31 4.15 -1.14
CA LEU A 103 2.36 4.00 -0.14
C LEU A 103 1.99 2.95 0.91
N LYS A 104 0.80 3.05 1.52
CA LYS A 104 0.30 2.09 2.51
C LYS A 104 0.26 0.66 1.97
N VAL A 105 -0.24 0.47 0.75
CA VAL A 105 -0.25 -0.84 0.09
C VAL A 105 1.17 -1.39 -0.09
N HIS A 106 2.11 -0.54 -0.49
CA HIS A 106 3.50 -0.94 -0.67
C HIS A 106 4.22 -1.23 0.66
N LEU A 107 3.97 -0.45 1.72
CA LEU A 107 4.49 -0.70 3.07
C LEU A 107 4.02 -2.07 3.58
N MET A 108 2.73 -2.37 3.45
CA MET A 108 2.18 -3.68 3.82
C MET A 108 2.86 -4.82 3.05
N LYS A 109 3.02 -4.66 1.72
CA LYS A 109 3.70 -5.66 0.88
C LYS A 109 5.16 -5.88 1.29
N LEU A 110 5.89 -4.83 1.61
CA LEU A 110 7.29 -4.93 2.05
C LEU A 110 7.40 -5.61 3.42
N CYS A 111 6.43 -5.38 4.32
CA CYS A 111 6.34 -6.11 5.58
C CYS A 111 6.09 -7.61 5.35
N MET A 112 5.18 -7.95 4.43
CA MET A 112 4.92 -9.35 4.04
C MET A 112 6.17 -10.03 3.45
N ASN A 113 6.94 -9.29 2.66
CA ASN A 113 8.17 -9.78 2.04
C ASN A 113 9.37 -9.85 3.00
N ARG A 114 9.20 -9.45 4.29
CA ARG A 114 10.26 -9.34 5.29
C ARG A 114 11.40 -8.38 4.91
N ASP A 115 11.12 -7.43 4.01
CA ASP A 115 12.04 -6.34 3.66
C ASP A 115 11.96 -5.19 4.70
N LEU A 116 10.80 -5.04 5.33
CA LEU A 116 10.52 -4.07 6.38
C LEU A 116 9.90 -4.78 7.59
N VAL A 117 10.07 -4.21 8.77
CA VAL A 117 9.32 -4.57 9.98
C VAL A 117 8.50 -3.37 10.42
N CYS A 118 7.21 -3.60 10.66
CA CYS A 118 6.33 -2.62 11.31
C CYS A 118 6.38 -2.85 12.82
N THR A 119 6.82 -1.85 13.56
CA THR A 119 6.86 -1.89 15.03
C THR A 119 5.44 -1.72 15.60
N LYS A 120 5.26 -2.06 16.88
CA LYS A 120 3.97 -1.89 17.58
C LYS A 120 3.49 -0.43 17.60
N ASN A 121 4.41 0.51 17.39
CA ASN A 121 4.15 1.95 17.37
C ASN A 121 3.79 2.47 15.95
N GLY A 122 3.66 1.58 14.96
CA GLY A 122 3.34 1.97 13.59
C GLY A 122 4.51 2.59 12.82
N ARG A 123 5.75 2.30 13.24
CA ARG A 123 6.98 2.75 12.57
C ARG A 123 7.57 1.63 11.73
N TYR A 124 8.27 1.99 10.66
CA TYR A 124 8.87 1.08 9.70
C TYR A 124 10.38 1.12 9.77
N VAL A 125 11.00 -0.05 9.95
CA VAL A 125 12.46 -0.25 9.95
C VAL A 125 12.86 -1.23 8.86
N LEU A 126 14.04 -1.03 8.28
CA LEU A 126 14.61 -1.96 7.31
C LEU A 126 15.13 -3.21 8.02
N VAL A 127 14.88 -4.37 7.42
CA VAL A 127 15.52 -5.61 7.84
C VAL A 127 16.89 -5.65 7.17
N ASP A 128 17.93 -5.33 7.93
CA ASP A 128 19.29 -5.51 7.45
C ASP A 128 19.57 -7.00 7.26
N CYS A 129 19.71 -7.42 6.01
CA CYS A 129 20.05 -8.80 5.63
C CYS A 129 21.45 -9.25 6.11
N GLN A 130 22.15 -8.47 6.94
CA GLN A 130 23.45 -8.81 7.52
C GLN A 130 23.39 -9.27 8.98
N SER A 131 22.22 -9.33 9.61
CA SER A 131 22.08 -9.86 10.97
C SER A 131 21.38 -11.22 10.92
N GLU A 132 22.19 -12.28 11.05
CA GLU A 132 21.70 -13.62 11.32
C GLU A 132 20.77 -13.61 12.53
N VAL A 133 19.50 -13.97 12.28
CA VAL A 133 18.60 -14.70 13.16
C VAL A 133 19.05 -14.84 14.63
N ALA A 134 18.59 -13.90 15.45
CA ALA A 134 18.32 -14.14 16.86
C ALA A 134 16.86 -13.77 17.17
N VAL A 135 15.90 -14.43 16.51
CA VAL A 135 14.52 -14.45 17.00
C VAL A 135 14.42 -15.64 17.93
N THR A 136 14.76 -15.41 19.20
CA THR A 136 14.55 -16.34 20.28
C THR A 136 13.06 -16.66 20.37
N MET A 137 12.76 -17.95 20.30
CA MET A 137 11.44 -18.50 20.58
C MET A 137 11.08 -18.22 22.04
N LEU A 138 9.87 -17.73 22.29
CA LEU A 138 9.28 -17.73 23.62
C LEU A 138 8.68 -19.12 23.86
N GLU A 139 9.52 -20.06 24.32
CA GLU A 139 9.04 -21.19 25.12
C GLU A 139 9.00 -20.70 26.58
N SER A 140 7.80 -20.51 27.10
CA SER A 140 7.60 -20.25 28.52
C SER A 140 7.56 -21.58 29.25
N ASP A 141 8.71 -21.98 29.79
CA ASP A 141 8.80 -22.91 30.91
C ASP A 141 8.15 -22.26 32.14
N ASN A 142 6.98 -22.76 32.55
CA ASN A 142 6.47 -22.56 33.91
C ASN A 142 6.40 -23.93 34.58
N ASN A 143 7.50 -24.27 35.25
CA ASN A 143 7.55 -25.30 36.28
C ASN A 143 7.32 -24.61 37.63
N ASP A 144 6.07 -24.61 38.08
CA ASP A 144 5.74 -24.24 39.45
C ASP A 144 5.32 -25.52 40.18
N GLY A 145 6.24 -26.01 41.01
CA GLY A 145 6.00 -27.10 41.94
C GLY A 145 5.02 -26.67 43.02
N GLU A 146 3.96 -27.43 43.19
CA GLU A 146 3.16 -27.42 44.40
C GLU A 146 3.52 -28.66 45.22
N ASP A 147 4.41 -28.46 46.19
CA ASP A 147 4.51 -29.27 47.40
C ASP A 147 3.19 -29.15 48.16
N PHE A 148 2.46 -30.25 48.29
CA PHE A 148 1.37 -30.39 49.24
C PHE A 148 1.66 -31.61 50.12
N ASP A 149 2.33 -31.34 51.24
CA ASP A 149 2.36 -32.23 52.39
C ASP A 149 0.93 -32.32 52.96
N ASP A 150 0.31 -33.49 52.88
CA ASP A 150 -0.76 -33.90 53.80
C ASP A 150 -0.68 -35.42 54.00
N GLU A 151 0.37 -35.80 54.73
CA GLU A 151 0.34 -36.90 55.69
C GLU A 151 -0.95 -36.78 56.53
N GLU A 152 -1.69 -37.89 56.67
CA GLU A 152 -2.81 -38.07 57.62
C GLU A 152 -4.26 -38.11 57.06
N ARG A 153 -4.58 -39.13 56.23
CA ARG A 153 -5.86 -39.84 56.39
C ARG A 153 -5.86 -41.26 55.82
N ARG A 154 -6.06 -42.23 56.72
CA ARG A 154 -6.43 -43.66 56.51
C ARG A 154 -5.31 -44.70 56.51
N ARG A 155 -4.72 -44.89 57.70
CA ARG A 155 -4.83 -46.22 58.34
C ARG A 155 -6.26 -46.40 58.85
N ARG A 156 -6.84 -47.60 58.64
CA ARG A 156 -8.18 -48.10 59.02
C ARG A 156 -9.31 -47.83 58.00
N LEU A 157 -9.44 -48.71 57.01
CA LEU A 157 -10.40 -49.82 56.99
C LEU A 157 -10.16 -50.69 55.74
#